data_AF-A0A933D329-F1
#
_entry.id   AF-A0A933D329-F1
#
_cell.length_a   1.000
_cell.length_b   1.000
_cell.length_c   1.000
_cell.angle_alpha   90.00
_cell.angle_beta   90.00
_cell.angle_gamma   90.00
#
_symmetry.space_group_name_H-M   'P 1'
#
loop_
_entity.id
_entity.type
_entity.pdbx_description
1 polymer ?
#
loop_
_entity_poly.entity_id
_entity_poly.type
_entity_poly.pdbx_seq_one_letter_code
_entity_poly.pdbx_strand_id
1 'polypeptide(L)'
;MSWEISEEARKAKEQAVVDAYRPICLCNKIRKGIIVKAIQTGADSFEKVRQRTRAGTGPCGAARCGPMIRGMLGEPVETCRDCGWSILIVPGPLTCPRCGASRNSNHF
;
A
#
# COMPACT_ATOMS: atom_id res chain seq x y z
N MET A 1 35.81 -16.54 9.56
CA MET A 1 34.84 -15.58 9.00
C MET A 1 33.65 -15.50 9.95
N SER A 2 33.60 -14.46 10.80
CA SER A 2 32.47 -14.23 11.70
C SER A 2 31.35 -13.55 10.92
N TRP A 3 30.20 -14.21 10.82
CA TRP A 3 28.96 -13.62 10.31
C TRP A 3 28.18 -13.08 11.51
N GLU A 4 28.70 -12.07 12.18
CA GLU A 4 27.94 -11.32 13.18
C GLU A 4 26.94 -10.43 12.45
N ILE A 5 25.73 -10.94 12.27
CA ILE A 5 24.58 -10.14 11.85
C ILE A 5 24.26 -9.22 13.04
N SER A 6 24.32 -7.92 12.82
CA SER A 6 24.03 -6.95 13.88
C SER A 6 22.60 -7.12 14.41
N GLU A 7 22.39 -6.78 15.68
CA GLU A 7 21.08 -6.83 16.34
C GLU A 7 20.03 -6.01 15.58
N GLU A 8 20.45 -4.88 14.99
CA GLU A 8 19.62 -4.02 14.14
C GLU A 8 19.18 -4.75 12.86
N ALA A 9 20.10 -5.48 12.21
CA ALA A 9 19.79 -6.24 11.01
C ALA A 9 18.83 -7.41 11.29
N ARG A 10 18.98 -8.09 12.44
CA ARG A 10 18.02 -9.10 12.91
C ARG A 10 16.64 -8.49 13.12
N LYS A 11 16.56 -7.37 13.86
CA LYS A 11 15.31 -6.66 14.14
C LYS A 11 14.63 -6.15 12.87
N ALA A 12 15.40 -5.62 11.91
CA ALA A 12 14.86 -5.20 10.61
C ALA A 12 14.29 -6.37 9.81
N LYS A 13 14.97 -7.53 9.82
CA LYS A 13 14.49 -8.76 9.17
C LYS A 13 13.20 -9.27 9.82
N GLU A 14 13.13 -9.30 11.14
CA GLU A 14 11.91 -9.66 11.87
C GLU A 14 10.75 -8.72 11.55
N GLN A 15 11.01 -7.42 11.56
CA GLN A 15 10.01 -6.40 11.22
C GLN A 15 9.51 -6.55 9.77
N ALA A 16 10.40 -6.88 8.83
CA ALA A 16 10.03 -7.13 7.44
C ALA A 16 9.15 -8.38 7.28
N VAL A 17 9.41 -9.44 8.05
CA VAL A 17 8.54 -10.64 8.07
C VAL A 17 7.15 -10.29 8.59
N VAL A 18 7.07 -9.56 9.71
CA VAL A 18 5.78 -9.14 10.28
C VAL A 18 5.01 -8.25 9.30
N ASP A 19 5.66 -7.26 8.71
CA ASP A 19 5.04 -6.32 7.77
C ASP A 19 4.62 -6.99 6.46
N ALA A 20 5.32 -8.04 6.00
CA ALA A 20 4.90 -8.84 4.85
C ALA A 20 3.53 -9.50 5.04
N TYR A 21 3.15 -9.83 6.28
CA TYR A 21 1.85 -10.41 6.59
C TYR A 21 0.71 -9.39 6.74
N ARG A 22 1.02 -8.09 6.77
CA ARG A 22 0.03 -7.02 6.88
C ARG A 22 -0.95 -7.06 5.70
N PRO A 23 -2.28 -7.03 5.93
CA PRO A 23 -3.25 -7.03 4.85
C PRO A 23 -3.26 -5.68 4.11
N ILE A 24 -3.25 -5.71 2.78
CA ILE A 24 -3.36 -4.53 1.91
C ILE A 24 -4.72 -4.51 1.22
N CYS A 25 -5.10 -5.61 0.56
CA CYS A 25 -6.41 -5.74 -0.07
C CYS A 25 -7.33 -6.55 0.84
N LEU A 26 -8.21 -5.86 1.57
CA LEU A 26 -9.09 -6.49 2.57
C LEU A 26 -10.11 -7.43 1.93
N CYS A 27 -10.72 -7.03 0.80
CA CYS A 27 -11.76 -7.83 0.14
C CYS A 27 -11.19 -9.10 -0.51
N ASN A 28 -10.01 -9.01 -1.14
CA ASN A 28 -9.35 -10.16 -1.80
C ASN A 28 -8.33 -10.86 -0.90
N LYS A 29 -8.21 -10.44 0.37
CA LYS A 29 -7.29 -11.00 1.38
C LYS A 29 -5.83 -11.05 0.92
N ILE A 30 -5.37 -10.01 0.21
CA ILE A 30 -3.99 -9.92 -0.30
C ILE A 30 -3.09 -9.18 0.70
N ARG A 31 -1.98 -9.82 1.06
CA ARG A 31 -0.99 -9.32 2.04
C ARG A 31 0.13 -8.52 1.36
N LYS A 32 0.80 -7.66 2.13
CA LYS A 32 1.85 -6.75 1.63
C LYS A 32 3.00 -7.49 0.95
N GLY A 33 3.43 -8.63 1.48
CA GLY A 33 4.51 -9.43 0.89
C GLY A 33 4.24 -9.86 -0.55
N ILE A 34 2.97 -10.14 -0.90
CA ILE A 34 2.57 -10.49 -2.27
C ILE A 34 2.69 -9.28 -3.20
N ILE A 35 2.25 -8.10 -2.74
CA ILE A 35 2.37 -6.84 -3.48
C ILE A 35 3.85 -6.48 -3.69
N VAL A 36 4.66 -6.53 -2.63
CA VAL A 36 6.10 -6.24 -2.69
C VAL A 36 6.80 -7.19 -3.65
N LYS A 37 6.51 -8.50 -3.58
CA LYS A 37 7.06 -9.48 -4.53
C LYS A 37 6.66 -9.17 -5.97
N ALA A 38 5.42 -8.75 -6.21
CA ALA A 38 4.98 -8.37 -7.55
C ALA A 38 5.76 -7.14 -8.08
N ILE A 39 5.97 -6.13 -7.24
CA ILE A 39 6.75 -4.92 -7.58
C ILE A 39 8.22 -5.29 -7.86
N GLN A 40 8.85 -6.05 -6.97
CA GLN A 40 10.25 -6.50 -7.11
C GLN A 40 10.48 -7.36 -8.35
N THR A 41 9.45 -8.07 -8.83
CA THR A 41 9.50 -8.86 -10.06
C THR A 41 9.15 -8.05 -11.31
N GLY A 42 9.08 -6.71 -11.21
CA GLY A 42 8.89 -5.80 -12.35
C GLY A 42 7.46 -5.29 -12.57
N ALA A 43 6.58 -5.35 -11.57
CA ALA A 43 5.30 -4.62 -11.64
C ALA A 43 5.52 -3.16 -11.22
N ASP A 44 5.65 -2.28 -12.22
CA ASP A 44 5.92 -0.84 -12.07
C ASP A 44 4.65 0.04 -12.12
N SER A 45 3.48 -0.57 -12.22
CA SER A 45 2.20 0.14 -12.28
C SER A 45 1.11 -0.57 -11.49
N PHE A 46 0.09 0.18 -11.07
CA PHE A 46 -1.06 -0.38 -10.37
C PHE A 46 -1.74 -1.49 -11.18
N GLU A 47 -1.84 -1.33 -12.50
CA GLU A 47 -2.45 -2.33 -13.37
C GLU A 47 -1.61 -3.62 -13.44
N LYS A 48 -0.28 -3.53 -13.55
CA LYS A 48 0.58 -4.72 -13.51
C LYS A 48 0.49 -5.43 -12.16
N VAL A 49 0.44 -4.69 -11.05
CA VAL A 49 0.23 -5.27 -9.71
C VAL A 49 -1.13 -5.95 -9.63
N ARG A 50 -2.19 -5.31 -10.13
CA ARG A 50 -3.55 -5.86 -10.20
C ARG A 50 -3.58 -7.17 -10.98
N GLN A 51 -2.97 -7.22 -12.16
CA GLN A 51 -2.91 -8.42 -12.99
C GLN A 51 -2.19 -9.58 -12.29
N ARG A 52 -1.06 -9.31 -11.62
CA ARG A 52 -0.26 -10.36 -10.95
C ARG A 52 -0.85 -10.85 -9.63
N THR A 53 -1.57 -10.00 -8.91
CA THR A 53 -1.98 -10.29 -7.52
C THR A 53 -3.48 -10.37 -7.31
N ARG A 54 -4.28 -9.93 -8.29
CA ARG A 54 -5.73 -9.69 -8.19
C ARG A 54 -6.11 -8.63 -7.16
N ALA A 55 -5.18 -7.85 -6.61
CA ALA A 55 -5.54 -6.72 -5.76
C ALA A 55 -6.34 -5.68 -6.56
N GLY A 56 -7.38 -5.09 -5.95
CA GLY A 56 -8.23 -4.09 -6.60
C GLY A 56 -9.29 -4.65 -7.55
N THR A 57 -9.39 -5.97 -7.74
CA THR A 57 -10.44 -6.59 -8.59
C THR A 57 -11.69 -7.02 -7.82
N GLY A 58 -11.72 -6.80 -6.50
CA GLY A 58 -12.84 -7.19 -5.65
C GLY A 58 -13.99 -6.18 -5.67
N PRO A 59 -15.07 -6.41 -4.90
CA PRO A 59 -16.28 -5.59 -4.94
C PRO A 59 -16.08 -4.14 -4.52
N CYS A 60 -14.99 -3.82 -3.81
CA CYS A 60 -14.67 -2.43 -3.45
C CYS A 60 -14.00 -1.63 -4.58
N GLY A 61 -13.76 -2.22 -5.76
CA GLY A 61 -13.24 -1.52 -6.94
C GLY A 61 -11.93 -0.77 -6.70
N ALA A 62 -11.02 -1.36 -5.92
CA ALA A 62 -9.76 -0.75 -5.48
C ALA A 62 -9.87 0.51 -4.60
N ALA A 63 -11.06 0.96 -4.19
CA ALA A 63 -11.22 2.19 -3.40
C ALA A 63 -10.32 2.22 -2.15
N ARG A 64 -10.22 1.08 -1.44
CA ARG A 64 -9.44 0.98 -0.19
C ARG A 64 -7.96 0.70 -0.41
N CYS A 65 -7.62 -0.29 -1.22
CA CYS A 65 -6.23 -0.73 -1.40
C CYS A 65 -5.47 0.01 -2.50
N GLY A 66 -6.18 0.63 -3.44
CA GLY A 66 -5.63 1.39 -4.56
C GLY A 66 -4.63 2.45 -4.10
N PRO A 67 -5.03 3.39 -3.21
CA PRO A 67 -4.12 4.40 -2.68
C PRO A 67 -2.87 3.80 -2.02
N MET A 68 -3.03 2.74 -1.21
CA MET A 68 -1.88 2.10 -0.55
C MET A 68 -0.89 1.50 -1.55
N ILE A 69 -1.39 0.78 -2.57
CA ILE A 69 -0.54 0.14 -3.58
C ILE A 69 0.14 1.19 -4.45
N ARG A 70 -0.57 2.24 -4.84
CA ARG A 70 -0.03 3.37 -5.60
C ARG A 70 1.06 4.10 -4.82
N GLY A 71 0.87 4.33 -3.52
CA GLY A 71 1.94 4.85 -2.65
C GLY A 71 3.16 3.93 -2.57
N MET A 72 2.98 2.60 -2.58
CA MET A 72 4.10 1.64 -2.66
C MET A 72 4.84 1.70 -4.01
N LEU A 73 4.20 2.18 -5.07
CA LEU A 73 4.77 2.43 -6.39
C LEU A 73 5.37 3.84 -6.53
N GLY A 74 5.29 4.67 -5.48
CA GLY A 74 5.82 6.04 -5.47
C GLY A 74 4.85 7.11 -5.98
N GLU A 75 3.58 6.77 -6.24
CA GLU A 75 2.59 7.79 -6.58
C GLU A 75 2.27 8.69 -5.37
N PRO A 76 1.98 9.98 -5.57
CA PRO A 76 1.63 10.90 -4.49
C PRO A 76 0.37 10.46 -3.73
N VAL A 77 0.52 10.24 -2.42
CA VAL A 77 -0.57 9.88 -1.52
C VAL A 77 -0.51 10.72 -0.26
N GLU A 78 -1.66 11.06 0.29
CA GLU A 78 -1.77 11.65 1.62
C GLU A 78 -2.14 10.60 2.66
N THR A 79 -1.76 10.86 3.91
CA THR A 79 -2.30 10.12 5.05
C THR A 79 -3.54 10.85 5.58
N CYS A 80 -4.65 10.13 5.71
CA CYS A 80 -5.87 10.63 6.34
C CYS A 80 -5.58 11.01 7.79
N ARG A 81 -5.87 12.26 8.17
CA ARG A 81 -5.61 12.74 9.54
C ARG A 81 -6.49 12.06 10.60
N ASP A 82 -7.68 11.58 10.20
CA ASP A 82 -8.64 11.02 11.15
C ASP A 82 -8.42 9.53 11.42
N CYS A 83 -7.92 8.77 10.43
CA CYS A 83 -7.78 7.31 10.56
C CYS A 83 -6.46 6.74 10.06
N GLY A 84 -5.52 7.57 9.61
CA GLY A 84 -4.20 7.15 9.14
C GLY A 84 -4.19 6.39 7.80
N TRP A 85 -5.32 6.31 7.09
CA TRP A 85 -5.39 5.59 5.82
C TRP A 85 -4.79 6.38 4.65
N SER A 86 -4.11 5.71 3.72
CA SER A 86 -3.61 6.34 2.50
C SER A 86 -4.76 6.79 1.59
N ILE A 87 -4.67 8.03 1.10
CA ILE A 87 -5.60 8.64 0.15
C ILE A 87 -4.80 8.99 -1.11
N LEU A 88 -5.31 8.61 -2.28
CA LEU A 88 -4.68 8.98 -3.54
C LEU A 88 -4.94 10.45 -3.81
N ILE A 89 -3.89 11.21 -4.13
CA ILE A 89 -4.04 12.61 -4.52
C ILE A 89 -4.59 12.64 -5.94
N VAL A 90 -5.82 13.14 -6.10
CA VAL A 90 -6.50 13.31 -7.39
C VAL A 90 -7.11 14.70 -7.45
N PRO A 91 -7.38 15.26 -8.65
CA PRO A 91 -8.10 16.52 -8.76
C PRO A 91 -9.48 16.43 -8.09
N GLY A 92 -9.77 17.35 -7.18
CA GLY A 92 -11.04 17.42 -6.44
C GLY A 92 -10.94 17.02 -4.97
N PRO A 93 -12.07 16.87 -4.26
CA PRO A 93 -12.05 16.62 -2.83
C PRO A 93 -11.43 15.27 -2.49
N LEU A 94 -10.38 15.28 -1.67
CA LEU A 94 -9.74 14.08 -1.14
C LEU A 94 -10.66 13.43 -0.11
N THR A 95 -11.39 12.41 -0.54
CA THR A 95 -12.28 11.64 0.34
C THR A 95 -11.60 10.37 0.78
N CYS A 96 -11.46 10.17 2.09
CA CYS A 96 -10.84 8.99 2.65
C CYS A 96 -11.71 7.74 2.38
N PRO A 97 -11.21 6.71 1.69
CA PRO A 97 -11.98 5.49 1.38
C PRO A 97 -12.18 4.57 2.61
N ARG A 98 -11.61 4.94 3.76
CA ARG A 98 -11.79 4.19 5.01
C ARG A 98 -12.86 4.80 5.90
N CYS A 99 -12.76 6.09 6.23
CA CYS A 99 -13.67 6.76 7.18
C CYS A 99 -14.63 7.78 6.54
N GLY A 100 -14.47 8.10 5.25
CA GLY A 100 -15.31 9.07 4.55
C GLY A 100 -14.94 10.54 4.78
N ALA A 101 -13.94 10.83 5.61
CA ALA A 101 -13.48 12.21 5.82
C ALA A 101 -13.05 12.85 4.49
N SER A 102 -13.60 14.02 4.19
CA SER A 102 -13.30 14.78 2.97
C SER A 102 -12.51 16.04 3.31
N ARG A 103 -11.54 16.37 2.45
CA ARG A 103 -10.77 17.61 2.53
C ARG A 103 -10.64 18.18 1.13
N ASN A 104 -10.83 19.48 0.98
CA ASN A 104 -10.56 20.13 -0.30
C ASN A 104 -9.05 20.05 -0.58
N SER A 105 -8.64 19.43 -1.69
CA SER A 105 -7.26 19.50 -2.13
C SER A 105 -6.98 20.92 -2.60
N ASN A 106 -6.38 21.77 -1.76
CA ASN A 106 -5.81 23.04 -2.21
C ASN A 106 -4.46 22.82 -2.89
N HIS A 107 -4.34 21.81 -3.77
CA HIS A 107 -3.16 21.64 -4.61
C HIS A 107 -3.43 22.33 -5.94
N PHE A 108 -2.92 23.57 -6.07
CA PHE A 108 -2.78 24.31 -7.32
C PHE A 108 -1.52 23.86 -8.06
#